data_AF-A0A923X4V8-F1
#
_entry.id   AF-A0A923X4V8-F1
#
_cell.length_a   1.000
_cell.length_b   1.000
_cell.length_c   1.000
_cell.angle_alpha   90.00
_cell.angle_beta   90.00
_cell.angle_gamma   90.00
#
_symmetry.space_group_name_H-M   'P 1'
#
loop_
_entity.id
_entity.type
_entity.pdbx_description
1 polymer ?
#
loop_
_entity_poly.entity_id
_entity_poly.type
_entity_poly.pdbx_seq_one_letter_code
_entity_poly.pdbx_strand_id
1 'polypeptide(L)' 'MYAIVKAGGRQEKVAVGDTITVDRLGSAAGSTVTFSAVLLVDGATVTTDPKVLSGVKVTAEVLDEVKGPKIHILRYKN' A
#
# COMPACT_ATOMS: atom_id res chain seq x y z
N MET A 1 8.11 -4.12 14.12
CA MET A 1 7.10 -4.91 13.38
C MET A 1 6.80 -4.22 12.06
N TYR A 2 6.74 -4.96 10.95
CA TYR A 2 6.32 -4.43 9.65
C TYR A 2 5.49 -5.48 8.89
N ALA A 3 4.70 -5.03 7.93
CA ALA A 3 3.96 -5.90 7.02
C ALA A 3 4.28 -5.53 5.56
N ILE A 4 4.07 -6.49 4.65
CA ILE A 4 3.96 -6.22 3.22
C ILE A 4 2.48 -6.26 2.89
N VAL A 5 1.95 -5.16 2.36
CA VAL A 5 0.54 -5.04 1.98
C VAL A 5 0.40 -5.02 0.47
N LYS A 6 -0.71 -5.59 -0.02
CA LYS A 6 -1.08 -5.44 -1.42
C LYS A 6 -1.88 -4.15 -1.61
N ALA A 7 -1.28 -3.18 -2.28
CA ALA A 7 -1.90 -1.89 -2.57
C ALA A 7 -2.01 -1.73 -4.09
N GLY A 8 -3.24 -1.84 -4.63
CA GLY A 8 -3.47 -1.83 -6.07
C GLY A 8 -2.74 -2.96 -6.78
N GLY A 9 -1.94 -2.61 -7.80
CA GLY A 9 -1.14 -3.57 -8.58
C GLY A 9 0.22 -3.92 -7.97
N ARG A 10 0.59 -3.33 -6.81
CA ARG A 10 1.93 -3.41 -6.23
C ARG A 10 1.88 -3.89 -4.77
N GLN A 11 3.07 -4.23 -4.27
CA GLN A 11 3.27 -4.59 -2.86
C GLN A 11 4.14 -3.52 -2.21
N GLU A 12 3.72 -3.07 -1.03
CA GLU A 12 4.43 -2.03 -0.28
C GLU A 12 4.79 -2.54 1.10
N LYS A 13 5.99 -2.20 1.57
CA LYS A 13 6.41 -2.46 2.95
C LYS A 13 5.91 -1.33 3.83
N VAL A 14 5.25 -1.66 4.93
CA VAL A 14 4.64 -0.69 5.85
C VAL A 14 4.91 -1.04 7.30
N ALA A 15 5.14 -0.02 8.11
CA ALA A 15 5.07 -0.06 9.56
C ALA A 15 4.04 0.96 10.09
N VAL A 16 3.73 0.88 11.38
CA VAL A 16 2.80 1.82 12.01
C VAL A 16 3.39 3.23 11.96
N GLY A 17 2.63 4.17 11.39
CA GLY A 17 3.03 5.56 11.23
C GLY A 17 3.69 5.91 9.88
N ASP A 18 3.97 4.92 9.03
CA ASP A 18 4.52 5.18 7.71
C ASP A 18 3.49 5.83 6.77
N THR A 19 3.94 6.78 5.98
CA THR A 19 3.15 7.36 4.89
C THR A 19 3.61 6.75 3.56
N ILE A 20 2.68 6.15 2.83
CA ILE A 20 2.95 5.55 1.51
C ILE A 20 2.08 6.19 0.44
N THR A 21 2.61 6.30 -0.79
CA THR A 21 1.83 6.72 -1.96
C THR A 21 1.39 5.49 -2.73
N VAL A 22 0.08 5.34 -2.91
CA VAL A 22 -0.53 4.20 -3.60
C VAL A 22 -1.32 4.66 -4.82
N ASP A 23 -1.74 3.69 -5.64
CA ASP A 23 -2.65 3.97 -6.74
C ASP A 23 -3.99 4.51 -6.21
N ARG A 24 -4.71 5.26 -7.05
CA ARG A 24 -5.94 5.96 -6.67
C ARG A 24 -7.02 4.97 -6.17
N LEU A 25 -7.48 5.15 -4.93
CA LEU A 25 -8.45 4.26 -4.27
C LEU A 25 -9.92 4.73 -4.35
N GLY A 26 -10.17 5.95 -4.84
CA GLY A 26 -11.53 6.51 -4.97
C GLY A 26 -12.23 6.78 -3.63
N SER A 27 -11.49 6.82 -2.52
CA SER A 27 -11.99 7.14 -1.18
C SER A 27 -11.58 8.55 -0.79
N ALA A 28 -12.41 9.26 -0.03
CA ALA A 28 -12.15 10.66 0.36
C ALA A 28 -11.02 10.78 1.40
N ALA A 29 -10.38 11.94 1.48
CA ALA A 29 -9.45 12.24 2.57
C ALA A 29 -10.13 12.09 3.94
N GLY A 30 -9.43 11.54 4.92
CA GLY A 30 -9.94 11.18 6.25
C GLY A 30 -10.71 9.85 6.30
N SER A 31 -10.87 9.14 5.17
CA SER A 31 -11.50 7.82 5.18
C SER A 31 -10.51 6.71 5.59
N THR A 32 -11.02 5.71 6.31
CA THR A 32 -10.25 4.49 6.62
C THR A 32 -10.34 3.49 5.47
N VAL A 33 -9.19 3.00 5.02
CA VAL A 33 -9.07 1.93 4.03
C VAL A 33 -8.40 0.71 4.65
N THR A 34 -8.75 -0.48 4.17
CA THR A 34 -8.13 -1.73 4.63
C THR A 34 -7.38 -2.41 3.50
N PHE A 35 -6.16 -2.85 3.80
CA PHE A 35 -5.31 -3.60 2.89
C PHE A 35 -5.12 -5.03 3.42
N SER A 36 -4.99 -5.97 2.48
CA SER A 36 -4.62 -7.34 2.81
C SER A 36 -3.11 -7.47 2.99
N ALA A 37 -2.69 -8.17 4.04
CA ALA A 37 -1.30 -8.50 4.28
C ALA A 37 -0.86 -9.71 3.43
N VAL A 38 0.29 -9.59 2.80
CA VAL A 38 0.97 -10.67 2.05
C VAL A 38 2.07 -11.30 2.89
N LEU A 39 2.65 -10.54 3.82
CA LEU A 39 3.70 -10.99 4.73
C LEU A 39 3.66 -10.14 5.99
N LEU A 40 3.89 -10.74 7.16
CA LEU A 40 3.99 -10.03 8.43
C LEU A 40 5.29 -10.42 9.13
N VAL A 41 6.02 -9.43 9.64
CA VAL A 41 7.25 -9.63 10.41
C VAL A 41 7.14 -8.95 11.77
N ASP A 42 7.24 -9.76 12.81
CA ASP A 42 7.29 -9.31 14.20
C ASP A 42 8.58 -9.78 14.87
N GLY A 43 9.58 -8.89 14.89
CA GLY A 43 10.92 -9.21 15.38
C GLY A 43 11.57 -10.33 14.55
N ALA A 44 11.80 -11.48 15.19
CA ALA A 44 12.33 -12.68 14.55
C ALA A 44 11.24 -13.57 13.91
N THR A 45 9.97 -13.34 14.26
CA THR A 45 8.85 -14.14 13.76
C THR A 45 8.41 -13.62 12.40
N VAL A 46 8.40 -14.50 11.39
CA VAL A 46 7.94 -14.18 10.04
C VAL A 46 6.73 -15.05 9.72
N THR A 47 5.59 -14.41 9.43
CA THR A 47 4.34 -15.09 9.07
C THR A 47 4.12 -14.97 7.57
N THR A 48 4.14 -16.12 6.88
CA THR A 48 3.90 -16.24 5.44
C THR A 48 2.73 -17.15 5.08
N ASP A 49 2.10 -17.82 6.07
CA ASP A 49 0.99 -18.73 5.83
C ASP A 49 -0.25 -17.95 5.34
N PRO A 50 -0.77 -18.23 4.12
CA PRO A 50 -1.92 -17.54 3.57
C PRO A 50 -3.19 -17.63 4.43
N LYS A 51 -3.39 -18.74 5.15
CA LYS A 51 -4.56 -18.92 6.02
C LYS A 51 -4.51 -17.98 7.21
N VAL A 52 -3.33 -17.83 7.81
CA VAL A 52 -3.11 -16.91 8.93
C VAL A 52 -3.23 -15.47 8.45
N LEU A 53 -2.60 -15.15 7.32
CA LEU A 53 -2.59 -13.80 6.74
C LEU A 53 -3.97 -13.34 6.26
N SER A 54 -4.89 -14.25 5.92
CA SER A 54 -6.26 -13.90 5.53
C SER A 54 -7.05 -13.20 6.65
N GLY A 55 -6.70 -13.47 7.92
CA GLY A 55 -7.28 -12.81 9.08
C GLY A 55 -6.61 -11.48 9.44
N VAL A 56 -5.44 -11.18 8.87
CA VAL A 56 -4.67 -9.97 9.18
C VAL A 56 -5.09 -8.84 8.24
N LYS A 57 -5.58 -7.76 8.81
CA LYS A 57 -5.94 -6.54 8.07
C LYS A 57 -5.05 -5.39 8.49
N VAL A 58 -4.53 -4.66 7.52
CA VAL A 58 -3.80 -3.41 7.76
C VAL A 58 -4.74 -2.25 7.46
N THR A 59 -5.12 -1.51 8.48
CA THR A 59 -5.95 -0.30 8.37
C THR A 59 -5.05 0.92 8.19
N ALA A 60 -5.40 1.78 7.23
CA ALA A 60 -4.74 3.06 7.03
C ALA A 60 -5.79 4.16 6.84
N GLU A 61 -5.37 5.40 7.04
CA GLU A 61 -6.18 6.59 6.77
C GLU A 61 -5.70 7.24 5.46
N VAL A 62 -6.65 7.67 4.63
CA VAL A 62 -6.35 8.44 3.42
C VAL A 62 -6.03 9.87 3.82
N LEU A 63 -4.75 10.26 3.74
CA LEU A 63 -4.33 11.62 4.10
C LEU A 63 -4.76 12.66 3.06
N ASP A 64 -4.46 12.42 1.78
CA ASP A 64 -4.78 13.33 0.69
C ASP A 64 -4.79 12.62 -0.68
N GLU A 65 -5.45 13.22 -1.68
CA GLU A 65 -5.44 12.78 -3.07
C GLU A 65 -4.56 13.71 -3.92
N VAL A 66 -3.36 13.24 -4.26
CA VAL A 66 -2.37 14.04 -4.99
C VAL A 66 -2.22 13.62 -6.46
N LYS A 67 -1.93 14.59 -7.32
CA LYS A 67 -1.51 14.33 -8.71
C LYS A 67 -0.01 14.08 -8.77
N GLY A 68 0.37 13.02 -9.47
CA GLY A 68 1.78 12.74 -9.76
C GLY A 68 2.43 13.79 -10.67
N PRO A 69 3.76 13.75 -10.79
CA PRO A 69 4.50 14.70 -11.63
C PRO A 69 4.08 14.60 -13.11
N LYS A 70 4.03 15.75 -13.79
CA LYS A 70 3.73 15.79 -15.22
C LYS A 70 4.87 15.16 -16.01
N ILE A 71 4.56 14.12 -16.79
CA ILE A 71 5.51 13.48 -17.71
C ILE A 71 5.31 14.09 -19.11
N HIS A 72 6.36 14.72 -19.64
CA HIS A 72 6.39 15.23 -21.02
C HIS A 72 6.88 14.13 -21.96
N ILE A 73 6.06 13.74 -22.93
CA ILE A 73 6.38 12.67 -23.89
C ILE A 73 6.33 13.27 -25.28
N LEU A 74 7.49 13.43 -25.93
CA LEU A 74 7.60 13.76 -27.35
C LEU A 74 7.99 12.50 -28.12
N ARG A 75 7.10 12.03 -28.99
CA ARG A 75 7.40 10.95 -29.94
C ARG A 75 7.63 11.57 -31.30
N TYR A 76 8.78 11.30 -31.91
CA TYR A 76 9.15 11.78 -33.24
C TYR A 76 9.62 10.61 -34.10
N LYS A 77 9.21 10.61 -35.37
CA LYS A 77 9.71 9.71 -36.40
C LYS A 77 9.94 10.55 -37.65
N ASN A 78 11.16 10.47 -38.17
CA ASN A 78 11.65 11.11 -39.39
C ASN A 78 11.08 10.49 -40.65
#